data_AF-A0A7H9ZGN3-F1
#
_entry.id   AF-A0A7H9ZGN3-F1
#
_cell.length_a   1.000
_cell.length_b   1.000
_cell.length_c   1.000
_cell.angle_alpha   90.00
_cell.angle_beta   90.00
_cell.angle_gamma   90.00
#
_symmetry.space_group_name_H-M   'P 1'
#
loop_
_entity.id
_entity.type
_entity.pdbx_description
1 polymer ?
#
loop_
_entity_poly.entity_id
_entity_poly.type
_entity_poly.pdbx_seq_one_letter_code
_entity_poly.pdbx_strand_id
1 'polypeptide(L)'
;MFTYQTGGTYTIDTYELAIGMAQLDMATEGGNIYGVCPSYPFPNKDSGHLTSNGYRWMDMFFGKVMFRVLVLGEGWEPLHCTGVEVQDDYALLNYAVPYPPLQWGTPYDGRTAKTYADKGYRATDANGALDVTAAEIVADTVVKLTFSRRVSGTIKIWYADKTSHNGNGCLKDSDPFLATENYVYTAGSGQYADENIPELVDKPYPLENWAWAQIIETTV
;
A
#
# COMPACT_ATOMS: atom_id res chain seq x y z
N MET A 1 16.02 -8.43 -9.96
CA MET A 1 15.63 -8.74 -8.57
C MET A 1 14.17 -8.38 -8.42
N PHE A 2 13.36 -9.27 -7.84
CA PHE A 2 11.99 -8.97 -7.45
C PHE A 2 11.99 -8.80 -5.93
N THR A 3 11.40 -7.72 -5.43
CA THR A 3 11.41 -7.41 -4.00
C THR A 3 10.05 -6.87 -3.55
N TYR A 4 9.79 -6.93 -2.25
CA TYR A 4 8.60 -6.33 -1.64
C TYR A 4 9.02 -5.14 -0.74
N GLN A 5 8.06 -4.28 -0.42
CA GLN A 5 8.26 -3.22 0.56
C GLN A 5 7.89 -3.73 1.96
N THR A 6 8.81 -3.58 2.91
CA THR A 6 8.54 -3.88 4.31
C THR A 6 7.59 -2.81 4.87
N GLY A 7 6.45 -3.23 5.41
CA GLY A 7 5.45 -2.32 5.98
C GLY A 7 4.92 -2.78 7.34
N GLY A 8 3.75 -2.26 7.72
CA GLY A 8 3.06 -2.68 8.95
C GLY A 8 3.87 -2.38 10.21
N THR A 9 4.10 -3.41 11.03
CA THR A 9 4.81 -3.31 12.32
C THR A 9 6.19 -2.65 12.22
N TYR A 10 6.88 -2.84 11.10
CA TYR A 10 8.25 -2.38 10.87
C TYR A 10 8.36 -0.96 10.31
N THR A 11 7.23 -0.29 10.08
CA THR A 11 7.17 1.10 9.63
C THR A 11 7.62 2.04 10.74
N ILE A 12 8.45 3.04 10.42
CA ILE A 12 9.00 3.99 11.41
C ILE A 12 8.86 5.42 10.90
N ASP A 13 8.08 6.23 11.62
CA ASP A 13 7.85 7.64 11.27
C ASP A 13 9.01 8.56 11.68
N THR A 14 9.73 8.22 12.75
CA THR A 14 10.85 9.03 13.28
C THR A 14 11.92 9.33 12.23
N TYR A 15 12.08 8.42 11.27
CA TYR A 15 13.02 8.55 10.17
C TYR A 15 12.30 8.64 8.83
N GLU A 16 11.09 9.21 8.80
CA GLU A 16 10.39 9.54 7.56
C GLU A 16 10.24 8.32 6.63
N LEU A 17 9.83 7.18 7.21
CA LEU A 17 9.67 5.92 6.48
C LEU A 17 10.95 5.45 5.75
N ALA A 18 12.15 5.84 6.22
CA ALA A 18 13.42 5.69 5.51
C ALA A 18 13.63 4.34 4.80
N ILE A 19 13.29 3.22 5.42
CA ILE A 19 13.44 1.89 4.79
C ILE A 19 12.42 1.69 3.67
N GLY A 20 11.16 2.07 3.88
CA GLY A 20 10.12 1.99 2.85
C GLY A 20 10.43 2.91 1.67
N MET A 21 10.90 4.14 1.95
CA MET A 21 11.36 5.10 0.93
C MET A 21 12.53 4.54 0.13
N ALA A 22 13.58 4.04 0.80
CA ALA A 22 14.74 3.47 0.11
C ALA A 22 14.38 2.23 -0.75
N GLN A 23 13.41 1.41 -0.30
CA GLN A 23 12.90 0.30 -1.10
C GLN A 23 12.11 0.78 -2.32
N LEU A 24 11.34 1.87 -2.18
CA LEU A 24 10.61 2.49 -3.29
C LEU A 24 11.59 3.10 -4.30
N ASP A 25 12.55 3.92 -3.84
CA ASP A 25 13.59 4.52 -4.68
C ASP A 25 14.34 3.42 -5.46
N MET A 26 14.75 2.35 -4.78
CA MET A 26 15.40 1.20 -5.43
C MET A 26 14.53 0.55 -6.52
N ALA A 27 13.21 0.57 -6.38
CA ALA A 27 12.27 0.00 -7.34
C ALA A 27 11.91 0.94 -8.51
N THR A 28 12.13 2.25 -8.37
CA THR A 28 11.74 3.27 -9.36
C THR A 28 12.94 3.94 -10.05
N GLU A 29 14.15 3.89 -9.47
CA GLU A 29 15.39 4.42 -10.07
C GLU A 29 15.87 3.62 -11.30
N GLY A 30 15.29 2.44 -11.55
CA GLY A 30 15.65 1.53 -12.64
C GLY A 30 16.68 0.47 -12.22
N GLY A 31 17.22 -0.28 -13.18
CA GLY A 31 18.30 -1.25 -12.90
C GLY A 31 17.85 -2.67 -12.55
N ASN A 32 16.90 -3.25 -13.31
CA ASN A 32 16.44 -4.64 -13.17
C ASN A 32 15.97 -5.00 -11.75
N ILE A 33 15.46 -4.03 -10.98
CA ILE A 33 14.81 -4.22 -9.69
C ILE A 33 13.33 -3.92 -9.86
N TYR A 34 12.47 -4.81 -9.38
CA TYR A 34 11.03 -4.75 -9.57
C TYR A 34 10.33 -4.82 -8.22
N GLY A 35 9.64 -3.74 -7.84
CA GLY A 35 8.83 -3.66 -6.64
C GLY A 35 7.50 -4.40 -6.84
N VAL A 36 7.33 -5.53 -6.14
CA VAL A 36 6.19 -6.44 -6.31
C VAL A 36 4.95 -5.95 -5.57
N CYS A 37 5.06 -5.73 -4.27
CA CYS A 37 3.96 -5.30 -3.41
C CYS A 37 4.50 -4.80 -2.04
N PRO A 38 3.73 -4.04 -1.26
CA PRO A 38 3.98 -3.88 0.16
C PRO A 38 3.56 -5.13 0.95
N SER A 39 4.09 -5.32 2.16
CA SER A 39 3.71 -6.43 3.04
C SER A 39 2.49 -6.15 3.93
N TYR A 40 2.06 -4.89 4.05
CA TYR A 40 0.98 -4.48 4.94
C TYR A 40 -0.44 -5.00 4.57
N PRO A 41 -0.79 -5.30 3.30
CA PRO A 41 -2.18 -5.63 2.99
C PRO A 41 -2.55 -7.08 3.37
N PHE A 42 -1.60 -7.87 3.89
CA PHE A 42 -1.81 -9.30 4.15
C PHE A 42 -1.93 -9.62 5.64
N PRO A 43 -2.73 -10.63 6.03
CA PRO A 43 -2.83 -11.06 7.42
C PRO A 43 -1.47 -11.38 8.04
N ASN A 44 -1.21 -10.83 9.23
CA ASN A 44 0.03 -11.01 9.96
C ASN A 44 -0.19 -11.43 11.42
N LYS A 45 0.83 -12.04 12.01
CA LYS A 45 0.90 -12.38 13.43
C LYS A 45 1.15 -11.11 14.24
N ASP A 46 0.91 -11.18 15.55
CA ASP A 46 1.13 -10.04 16.47
C ASP A 46 2.59 -9.54 16.46
N SER A 47 3.54 -10.39 16.05
CA SER A 47 4.95 -10.03 15.87
C SER A 47 5.24 -9.17 14.63
N GLY A 48 4.25 -8.94 13.77
CA GLY A 48 4.40 -8.27 12.48
C GLY A 48 4.79 -9.19 11.31
N HIS A 49 5.20 -10.44 11.59
CA HIS A 49 5.48 -11.42 10.53
C HIS A 49 4.17 -11.90 9.90
N LEU A 50 4.15 -12.12 8.59
CA LEU A 50 2.95 -12.63 7.92
C LEU A 50 2.54 -14.01 8.46
N THR A 51 1.24 -14.29 8.41
CA THR A 51 0.74 -15.65 8.65
C THR A 51 1.18 -16.58 7.50
N SER A 52 0.95 -17.89 7.63
CA SER A 52 1.23 -18.82 6.54
C SER A 52 0.43 -18.45 5.27
N ASN A 53 -0.83 -18.03 5.42
CA ASN A 53 -1.61 -17.51 4.30
C ASN A 53 -1.11 -16.15 3.81
N GLY A 54 -0.67 -15.26 4.70
CA GLY A 54 -0.10 -13.97 4.29
C GLY A 54 1.13 -14.15 3.40
N TYR A 55 2.02 -15.08 3.74
CA TYR A 55 3.17 -15.42 2.89
C TYR A 55 2.75 -16.07 1.56
N ARG A 56 1.81 -17.03 1.57
CA ARG A 56 1.28 -17.64 0.33
C ARG A 56 0.67 -16.59 -0.58
N TRP A 57 -0.09 -15.67 -0.02
CA TRP A 57 -0.71 -14.57 -0.75
C TRP A 57 0.37 -13.65 -1.36
N MET A 58 1.34 -13.20 -0.57
CA MET A 58 2.44 -12.39 -1.08
C MET A 58 3.22 -13.11 -2.20
N ASP A 59 3.46 -14.42 -2.07
CA ASP A 59 4.15 -15.21 -3.10
C ASP A 59 3.36 -15.26 -4.43
N MET A 60 2.02 -15.24 -4.39
CA MET A 60 1.21 -15.11 -5.60
C MET A 60 1.41 -13.75 -6.31
N PHE A 61 1.68 -12.67 -5.56
CA PHE A 61 2.10 -11.40 -6.18
C PHE A 61 3.47 -11.54 -6.86
N PHE A 62 4.43 -12.22 -6.23
CA PHE A 62 5.74 -12.46 -6.85
C PHE A 62 5.58 -13.24 -8.16
N GLY A 63 4.82 -14.33 -8.16
CA GLY A 63 4.53 -15.10 -9.36
C GLY A 63 3.89 -14.26 -10.47
N LYS A 64 2.88 -13.45 -10.12
CA LYS A 64 2.22 -12.53 -11.05
C LYS A 64 3.19 -11.53 -11.68
N VAL A 65 3.97 -10.83 -10.87
CA VAL A 65 4.89 -9.77 -11.34
C VAL A 65 6.05 -10.38 -12.13
N MET A 66 6.59 -11.52 -11.70
CA MET A 66 7.60 -12.25 -12.46
C MET A 66 7.07 -12.70 -13.83
N PHE A 67 5.83 -13.17 -13.91
CA PHE A 67 5.22 -13.52 -15.19
C PHE A 67 5.10 -12.30 -16.12
N ARG A 68 4.58 -11.18 -15.61
CA ARG A 68 4.45 -9.93 -16.37
C ARG A 68 5.81 -9.42 -16.89
N VAL A 69 6.83 -9.41 -16.03
CA VAL A 69 8.16 -8.90 -16.42
C VAL A 69 8.91 -9.90 -17.31
N LEU A 70 9.05 -11.16 -16.90
CA LEU A 70 9.96 -12.12 -17.54
C LEU A 70 9.35 -12.79 -18.76
N VAL A 71 8.02 -12.96 -18.80
CA VAL A 71 7.33 -13.67 -19.88
C VAL A 71 6.63 -12.69 -20.83
N LEU A 72 5.90 -11.70 -20.29
CA LEU A 72 5.20 -10.72 -21.12
C LEU A 72 6.08 -9.54 -21.54
N GLY A 73 7.21 -9.32 -20.87
CA GLY A 73 8.13 -8.22 -21.18
C GLY A 73 7.57 -6.85 -20.78
N GLU A 74 6.65 -6.80 -19.81
CA GLU A 74 6.07 -5.54 -19.32
C GLU A 74 7.12 -4.71 -18.56
N GLY A 75 7.15 -3.40 -18.83
CA GLY A 75 7.84 -2.45 -17.96
C GLY A 75 7.08 -2.36 -16.65
N TRP A 76 7.69 -2.81 -15.56
CA TRP A 76 7.02 -2.89 -14.26
C TRP A 76 7.57 -1.86 -13.28
N GLU A 77 6.64 -1.16 -12.64
CA GLU A 77 6.87 -0.23 -11.55
C GLU A 77 5.76 -0.44 -10.51
N PRO A 78 6.03 -0.37 -9.19
CA PRO A 78 5.00 -0.53 -8.18
C PRO A 78 3.93 0.58 -8.24
N LEU A 79 2.75 0.31 -7.68
CA LEU A 79 1.75 1.35 -7.43
C LEU A 79 2.31 2.34 -6.40
N HIS A 80 2.55 3.58 -6.80
CA HIS A 80 3.11 4.63 -5.96
C HIS A 80 2.72 6.02 -6.50
N CYS A 81 2.89 7.07 -5.70
CA CYS A 81 2.56 8.43 -6.14
C CYS A 81 3.77 9.02 -6.87
N THR A 82 3.53 9.57 -8.04
CA THR A 82 4.56 10.15 -8.91
C THR A 82 4.64 11.66 -8.78
N GLY A 83 3.66 12.30 -8.15
CA GLY A 83 3.65 13.75 -8.00
C GLY A 83 2.37 14.27 -7.35
N VAL A 84 2.48 15.49 -6.82
CA VAL A 84 1.39 16.17 -6.12
C VAL A 84 1.25 17.60 -6.62
N GLU A 85 0.01 18.00 -6.88
CA GLU A 85 -0.36 19.40 -7.14
C GLU A 85 -1.24 19.88 -5.99
N VAL A 86 -0.97 21.07 -5.47
CA VAL A 86 -1.68 21.60 -4.30
C VAL A 86 -2.34 22.91 -4.68
N GLN A 87 -3.61 23.06 -4.30
CA GLN A 87 -4.36 24.28 -4.49
C GLN A 87 -5.21 24.55 -3.26
N ASP A 88 -5.01 25.73 -2.66
CA ASP A 88 -5.71 26.17 -1.45
C ASP A 88 -5.70 25.12 -0.33
N ASP A 89 -6.81 24.42 -0.11
CA ASP A 89 -7.04 23.44 0.94
C ASP A 89 -7.13 22.00 0.41
N TYR A 90 -6.70 21.73 -0.82
CA TYR A 90 -6.69 20.38 -1.38
C TYR A 90 -5.41 20.06 -2.16
N ALA A 91 -5.15 18.77 -2.34
CA ALA A 91 -4.07 18.25 -3.18
C ALA A 91 -4.59 17.18 -4.13
N LEU A 92 -4.04 17.15 -5.36
CA LEU A 92 -4.22 16.09 -6.34
C LEU A 92 -2.93 15.28 -6.43
N LEU A 93 -3.02 14.00 -6.08
CA LEU A 93 -1.91 13.07 -6.08
C LEU A 93 -2.03 12.18 -7.32
N ASN A 94 -1.04 12.24 -8.20
CA ASN A 94 -0.93 11.39 -9.38
C ASN A 94 -0.23 10.09 -9.01
N TYR A 95 -0.72 8.96 -9.50
CA TYR A 95 -0.15 7.64 -9.25
C TYR A 95 0.33 6.97 -10.53
N ALA A 96 1.47 6.26 -10.44
CA ALA A 96 1.79 5.19 -11.38
C ALA A 96 0.90 4.00 -11.01
N VAL A 97 0.01 3.59 -11.91
CA VAL A 97 -0.98 2.53 -11.65
C VAL A 97 -0.72 1.37 -12.59
N PRO A 98 -0.21 0.22 -12.10
CA PRO A 98 0.10 -0.93 -12.97
C PRO A 98 -1.13 -1.44 -13.72
N TYR A 99 -2.31 -1.38 -13.10
CA TYR A 99 -3.57 -1.76 -13.72
C TYR A 99 -4.72 -0.80 -13.32
N PRO A 100 -4.90 0.34 -14.02
CA PRO A 100 -5.96 1.29 -13.72
C PRO A 100 -7.35 0.69 -13.99
N PRO A 101 -8.41 1.18 -13.31
CA PRO A 101 -8.42 2.31 -12.37
C PRO A 101 -7.95 1.97 -10.94
N LEU A 102 -7.61 3.02 -10.19
CA LEU A 102 -7.48 2.97 -8.73
C LEU A 102 -8.78 2.53 -8.05
N GLN A 103 -8.64 1.85 -6.91
CA GLN A 103 -9.73 1.43 -6.04
C GLN A 103 -9.35 1.54 -4.57
N TRP A 104 -10.36 1.71 -3.72
CA TRP A 104 -10.20 1.53 -2.28
C TRP A 104 -10.30 0.05 -1.91
N GLY A 105 -9.34 -0.43 -1.15
CA GLY A 105 -9.32 -1.75 -0.54
C GLY A 105 -9.31 -1.67 0.99
N THR A 106 -9.36 -2.85 1.60
CA THR A 106 -9.28 -3.04 3.05
C THR A 106 -8.05 -3.90 3.37
N PRO A 107 -6.95 -3.32 3.87
CA PRO A 107 -5.79 -4.10 4.33
C PRO A 107 -6.09 -4.87 5.62
N TYR A 108 -5.10 -5.61 6.13
CA TYR A 108 -5.20 -6.35 7.39
C TYR A 108 -4.23 -5.79 8.44
N ASP A 109 -4.76 -5.51 9.63
CA ASP A 109 -3.97 -5.18 10.82
C ASP A 109 -4.09 -6.36 11.79
N GLY A 110 -3.06 -7.21 11.84
CA GLY A 110 -3.20 -8.54 12.42
C GLY A 110 -3.94 -9.49 11.47
N ARG A 111 -4.95 -10.17 12.01
CA ARG A 111 -5.91 -11.00 11.24
C ARG A 111 -7.20 -10.25 10.94
N THR A 112 -7.27 -8.97 11.29
CA THR A 112 -8.49 -8.16 11.20
C THR A 112 -8.42 -7.24 10.00
N ALA A 113 -9.41 -7.35 9.11
CA ALA A 113 -9.59 -6.41 8.02
C ALA A 113 -9.87 -5.00 8.59
N LYS A 114 -9.09 -4.01 8.17
CA LYS A 114 -9.14 -2.66 8.74
C LYS A 114 -9.15 -1.60 7.66
N THR A 115 -10.10 -0.67 7.75
CA THR A 115 -10.14 0.53 6.93
C THR A 115 -9.83 1.76 7.77
N TYR A 116 -9.36 2.81 7.12
CA TYR A 116 -9.03 4.10 7.73
C TYR A 116 -9.90 5.18 7.08
N ALA A 117 -10.32 6.18 7.87
CA ALA A 117 -11.25 7.22 7.40
C ALA A 117 -10.61 8.07 6.28
N ASP A 118 -9.35 8.43 6.48
CA ASP A 118 -8.46 9.13 5.56
C ASP A 118 -7.73 8.17 4.59
N LYS A 119 -8.12 6.89 4.53
CA LYS A 119 -7.55 5.87 3.63
C LYS A 119 -6.05 5.61 3.78
N GLY A 120 -5.45 5.99 4.91
CA GLY A 120 -4.03 5.81 5.17
C GLY A 120 -3.17 7.03 4.86
N TYR A 121 -3.78 8.19 4.63
CA TYR A 121 -3.08 9.45 4.40
C TYR A 121 -2.98 10.28 5.69
N ARG A 122 -1.79 10.84 5.94
CA ARG A 122 -1.54 11.85 6.97
C ARG A 122 -0.80 13.03 6.35
N ALA A 123 -1.04 14.25 6.80
CA ALA A 123 -0.35 15.42 6.28
C ALA A 123 0.15 16.38 7.37
N THR A 124 1.17 17.16 7.04
CA THR A 124 1.65 18.31 7.82
C THR A 124 2.08 19.41 6.85
N ASP A 125 2.00 20.66 7.29
CA ASP A 125 2.58 21.79 6.57
C ASP A 125 3.42 22.70 7.50
N ALA A 126 3.74 23.93 7.08
CA ALA A 126 4.54 24.86 7.88
C ALA A 126 3.92 25.23 9.24
N ASN A 127 2.60 25.04 9.43
CA ASN A 127 1.91 25.29 10.68
C ASN A 127 1.70 24.01 11.53
N GLY A 128 2.34 22.89 11.14
CA GLY A 128 2.28 21.62 11.86
C GLY A 128 1.27 20.65 11.24
N ALA A 129 0.57 19.88 12.07
CA ALA A 129 -0.41 18.90 11.60
C ALA A 129 -1.48 19.53 10.68
N LEU A 130 -1.86 18.79 9.66
CA LEU A 130 -2.87 19.18 8.68
C LEU A 130 -3.82 18.00 8.49
N ASP A 131 -5.03 18.13 9.02
CA ASP A 131 -5.99 17.02 9.01
C ASP A 131 -6.49 16.77 7.58
N VAL A 132 -6.48 15.50 7.15
CA VAL A 132 -7.09 15.05 5.91
C VAL A 132 -8.58 14.81 6.19
N THR A 133 -9.45 15.67 5.67
CA THR A 133 -10.90 15.60 5.89
C THR A 133 -11.62 14.71 4.88
N ALA A 134 -11.03 14.51 3.71
CA ALA A 134 -11.52 13.59 2.69
C ALA A 134 -10.38 13.04 1.82
N ALA A 135 -10.53 11.79 1.39
CA ALA A 135 -9.68 11.15 0.38
C ALA A 135 -10.59 10.50 -0.68
N GLU A 136 -10.47 10.95 -1.92
CA GLU A 136 -11.37 10.60 -3.01
C GLU A 136 -10.58 10.17 -4.26
N ILE A 137 -11.01 9.11 -4.93
CA ILE A 137 -10.48 8.77 -6.26
C ILE A 137 -11.28 9.61 -7.25
N VAL A 138 -10.62 10.56 -7.91
CA VAL A 138 -11.25 11.54 -8.81
C VAL A 138 -10.96 11.29 -10.29
N ALA A 139 -10.02 10.39 -10.59
CA ALA A 139 -9.76 9.84 -11.90
C ALA A 139 -9.09 8.46 -11.76
N ASP A 140 -8.93 7.74 -12.87
CA ASP A 140 -8.35 6.39 -12.90
C ASP A 140 -6.99 6.27 -12.20
N THR A 141 -6.24 7.36 -12.11
CA THR A 141 -4.88 7.42 -11.52
C THR A 141 -4.69 8.58 -10.54
N VAL A 142 -5.77 9.24 -10.11
CA VAL A 142 -5.68 10.46 -9.28
C VAL A 142 -6.48 10.33 -8.00
N VAL A 143 -5.82 10.57 -6.87
CA VAL A 143 -6.44 10.74 -5.56
C VAL A 143 -6.48 12.22 -5.21
N LYS A 144 -7.65 12.75 -4.85
CA LYS A 144 -7.80 14.06 -4.24
C LYS A 144 -7.82 13.92 -2.72
N LEU A 145 -6.96 14.69 -2.05
CA LEU A 145 -7.04 14.91 -0.60
C LEU A 145 -7.60 16.29 -0.34
N THR A 146 -8.56 16.40 0.57
CA THR A 146 -9.05 17.69 1.10
C THR A 146 -8.55 17.85 2.54
N PHE A 147 -8.12 19.05 2.90
CA PHE A 147 -7.53 19.35 4.20
C PHE A 147 -8.45 20.24 5.05
N SER A 148 -8.20 20.30 6.36
CA SER A 148 -9.00 21.13 7.30
C SER A 148 -8.78 22.64 7.15
N ARG A 149 -7.75 23.06 6.42
CA ARG A 149 -7.39 24.45 6.17
C ARG A 149 -6.53 24.57 4.92
N ARG A 150 -6.37 25.80 4.43
CA ARG A 150 -5.41 26.15 3.37
C ARG A 150 -3.99 25.71 3.76
N VAL A 151 -3.31 25.09 2.80
CA VAL A 151 -1.91 24.65 2.89
C VAL A 151 -0.98 25.86 2.92
N SER A 152 0.02 25.82 3.79
CA SER A 152 1.03 26.87 3.96
C SER A 152 2.45 26.31 3.88
N GLY A 153 3.27 26.87 2.99
CA GLY A 153 4.69 26.52 2.86
C GLY A 153 4.91 25.10 2.34
N THR A 154 5.87 24.39 2.92
CA THR A 154 6.15 22.99 2.55
C THR A 154 5.12 22.06 3.18
N ILE A 155 4.41 21.30 2.35
CA ILE A 155 3.54 20.21 2.75
C ILE A 155 4.26 18.88 2.61
N LYS A 156 4.10 18.01 3.61
CA LYS A 156 4.46 16.60 3.57
C LYS A 156 3.19 15.78 3.66
N ILE A 157 3.06 14.80 2.77
CA ILE A 157 1.95 13.84 2.76
C ILE A 157 2.55 12.45 2.93
N TRP A 158 2.20 11.79 4.03
CA TRP A 158 2.53 10.40 4.30
C TRP A 158 1.40 9.52 3.79
N TYR A 159 1.76 8.42 3.16
CA TYR A 159 0.85 7.31 2.89
C TYR A 159 1.36 6.06 3.59
N ALA A 160 0.47 5.41 4.34
CA ALA A 160 0.77 4.26 5.20
C ALA A 160 1.82 4.53 6.30
N ASP A 161 1.63 5.62 7.07
CA ASP A 161 2.49 5.93 8.22
C ASP A 161 2.24 5.01 9.42
N LYS A 162 3.21 4.99 10.34
CA LYS A 162 3.14 4.17 11.55
C LYS A 162 2.15 4.72 12.57
N THR A 163 2.16 6.03 12.80
CA THR A 163 1.49 6.65 13.95
C THR A 163 -0.03 6.54 13.85
N SER A 164 -0.60 6.87 12.69
CA SER A 164 -2.06 6.88 12.50
C SER A 164 -2.57 5.57 11.93
N HIS A 165 -1.76 4.89 11.11
CA HIS A 165 -2.22 3.79 10.28
C HIS A 165 -1.50 2.46 10.53
N ASN A 166 -0.58 2.40 11.49
CA ASN A 166 0.23 1.21 11.77
C ASN A 166 0.98 0.66 10.53
N GLY A 167 1.35 1.54 9.59
CA GLY A 167 2.02 1.13 8.35
C GLY A 167 1.10 0.59 7.26
N ASN A 168 -0.19 0.91 7.29
CA ASN A 168 -1.19 0.41 6.34
C ASN A 168 -1.80 1.55 5.50
N GLY A 169 -2.18 1.23 4.27
CA GLY A 169 -2.94 2.15 3.41
C GLY A 169 -4.05 1.42 2.65
N CYS A 170 -5.07 2.15 2.22
CA CYS A 170 -6.25 1.56 1.59
C CYS A 170 -6.24 1.63 0.05
N LEU A 171 -5.23 2.23 -0.59
CA LEU A 171 -5.19 2.38 -2.04
C LEU A 171 -4.62 1.12 -2.72
N LYS A 172 -5.37 0.63 -3.71
CA LYS A 172 -4.96 -0.44 -4.62
C LYS A 172 -5.40 -0.11 -6.05
N ASP A 173 -5.00 -0.93 -7.01
CA ASP A 173 -5.49 -0.85 -8.39
C ASP A 173 -6.63 -1.86 -8.65
N SER A 174 -6.92 -2.15 -9.91
CA SER A 174 -8.03 -3.04 -10.31
C SER A 174 -7.57 -4.32 -11.02
N ASP A 175 -6.31 -4.73 -10.83
CA ASP A 175 -5.73 -5.88 -11.51
C ASP A 175 -6.58 -7.15 -11.33
N PRO A 176 -7.16 -7.72 -12.41
CA PRO A 176 -8.06 -8.87 -12.32
C PRO A 176 -7.31 -10.21 -12.25
N PHE A 177 -5.98 -10.19 -12.09
CA PHE A 177 -5.18 -11.41 -12.06
C PHE A 177 -5.68 -12.38 -11.00
N LEU A 178 -5.92 -13.63 -11.40
CA LEU A 178 -6.46 -14.65 -10.52
C LEU A 178 -5.31 -15.44 -9.89
N ALA A 179 -5.31 -15.53 -8.56
CA ALA A 179 -4.41 -16.43 -7.85
C ALA A 179 -4.74 -17.89 -8.20
N THR A 180 -3.71 -18.71 -8.35
CA THR A 180 -3.87 -20.16 -8.54
C THR A 180 -4.16 -20.90 -7.23
N GLU A 181 -3.89 -20.26 -6.10
CA GLU A 181 -4.05 -20.80 -4.76
C GLU A 181 -5.17 -20.10 -4.00
N ASN A 182 -5.85 -20.87 -3.14
CA ASN A 182 -6.87 -20.37 -2.24
C ASN A 182 -6.32 -20.17 -0.83
N TYR A 183 -6.99 -19.34 -0.03
CA TYR A 183 -6.77 -19.26 1.41
C TYR A 183 -7.16 -20.57 2.07
N VAL A 184 -6.28 -21.13 2.90
CA VAL A 184 -6.49 -22.42 3.57
C VAL A 184 -6.47 -22.24 5.09
N TYR A 185 -7.46 -22.80 5.77
CA TYR A 185 -7.43 -22.95 7.23
C TYR A 185 -7.52 -24.42 7.62
N THR A 186 -6.60 -24.88 8.44
CA THR A 186 -6.58 -26.24 8.99
C THR A 186 -6.30 -26.17 10.48
N ALA A 187 -7.33 -26.42 11.29
CA ALA A 187 -7.21 -26.43 12.74
C ALA A 187 -6.13 -27.43 13.21
N GLY A 188 -5.27 -27.01 14.14
CA GLY A 188 -4.19 -27.84 14.67
C GLY A 188 -2.93 -27.93 13.79
N SER A 189 -2.87 -27.23 12.66
CA SER A 189 -1.68 -27.16 11.79
C SER A 189 -0.57 -26.24 12.33
N GLY A 190 -0.85 -25.47 13.38
CA GLY A 190 0.00 -24.37 13.85
C GLY A 190 -0.51 -22.97 13.45
N GLN A 191 -1.55 -22.91 12.61
CA GLN A 191 -2.35 -21.69 12.42
C GLN A 191 -3.10 -21.33 13.70
N TYR A 192 -3.15 -20.04 14.02
CA TYR A 192 -3.97 -19.55 15.14
C TYR A 192 -5.46 -19.59 14.78
N ALA A 193 -6.31 -19.71 15.80
CA ALA A 193 -7.75 -19.87 15.59
C ALA A 193 -8.40 -18.68 14.88
N ASP A 194 -7.84 -17.48 15.07
CA ASP A 194 -8.27 -16.23 14.43
C ASP A 194 -7.72 -16.07 12.99
N GLU A 195 -6.90 -17.01 12.50
CA GLU A 195 -6.55 -17.10 11.08
C GLU A 195 -7.67 -17.77 10.25
N ASN A 196 -8.73 -18.29 10.88
CA ASN A 196 -9.92 -18.75 10.20
C ASN A 196 -10.82 -17.56 9.80
N ILE A 197 -10.44 -16.86 8.73
CA ILE A 197 -11.12 -15.65 8.25
C ILE A 197 -12.20 -16.06 7.23
N PRO A 198 -13.50 -16.04 7.57
CA PRO A 198 -14.57 -16.57 6.71
C PRO A 198 -14.66 -15.87 5.34
N GLU A 199 -14.25 -14.61 5.29
CA GLU A 199 -14.22 -13.82 4.07
C GLU A 199 -13.17 -14.32 3.07
N LEU A 200 -12.14 -15.04 3.54
CA LEU A 200 -11.02 -15.52 2.73
C LEU A 200 -11.01 -17.05 2.52
N VAL A 201 -11.39 -17.84 3.53
CA VAL A 201 -11.27 -19.31 3.46
C VAL A 201 -11.94 -19.90 2.22
N ASP A 202 -11.20 -20.81 1.55
CA ASP A 202 -11.57 -21.49 0.30
C ASP A 202 -11.77 -20.59 -0.92
N LYS A 203 -11.33 -19.32 -0.85
CA LYS A 203 -11.36 -18.37 -1.97
C LYS A 203 -9.96 -18.06 -2.48
N PRO A 204 -9.82 -17.74 -3.77
CA PRO A 204 -8.53 -17.33 -4.33
C PRO A 204 -8.05 -16.03 -3.66
N TYR A 205 -6.73 -15.88 -3.55
CA TYR A 205 -6.16 -14.64 -3.07
C TYR A 205 -6.43 -13.47 -4.07
N PRO A 206 -6.94 -12.31 -3.60
CA PRO A 206 -7.04 -11.10 -4.43
C PRO A 206 -5.66 -10.57 -4.83
N LEU A 207 -5.42 -10.25 -6.10
CA LEU A 207 -4.08 -9.82 -6.55
C LEU A 207 -4.05 -8.40 -7.10
N GLU A 208 -4.90 -7.49 -6.62
CA GLU A 208 -4.81 -6.07 -6.95
C GLU A 208 -3.52 -5.45 -6.37
N ASN A 209 -2.80 -4.65 -7.16
CA ASN A 209 -1.55 -4.03 -6.71
C ASN A 209 -1.84 -2.98 -5.65
N TRP A 210 -1.17 -3.08 -4.51
CA TRP A 210 -1.33 -2.15 -3.39
C TRP A 210 -0.28 -1.05 -3.43
N ALA A 211 -0.69 0.16 -3.03
CA ALA A 211 0.19 1.31 -3.08
C ALA A 211 1.32 1.18 -2.05
N TRP A 212 2.53 1.55 -2.45
CA TRP A 212 3.69 1.51 -1.57
C TRP A 212 3.64 2.68 -0.57
N ALA A 213 4.05 2.40 0.67
CA ALA A 213 4.21 3.40 1.71
C ALA A 213 5.25 4.43 1.26
N GLN A 214 4.96 5.72 1.44
CA GLN A 214 5.81 6.78 0.95
C GLN A 214 5.53 8.11 1.65
N ILE A 215 6.44 9.05 1.47
CA ILE A 215 6.26 10.46 1.80
C ILE A 215 6.47 11.26 0.52
N ILE A 216 5.53 12.16 0.24
CA ILE A 216 5.65 13.12 -0.85
C ILE A 216 5.75 14.50 -0.22
N GLU A 217 6.72 15.30 -0.66
CA GLU A 217 6.93 16.67 -0.22
C GLU A 217 6.82 17.63 -1.41
N THR A 218 6.16 18.77 -1.21
CA THR A 218 6.16 19.88 -2.17
C THR A 218 5.98 21.22 -1.44
N THR A 219 6.29 22.33 -2.12
CA THR A 219 6.12 23.70 -1.60
C THR A 219 5.08 24.45 -2.43
N VAL A 220 4.18 25.17 -1.73
CA VAL A 220 3.13 26.03 -2.34
C VAL A 220 3.47 27.52 -2.33
#